data_AF-A0A151SKI4-F1
#
_entry.id   AF-A0A151SKI4-F1
#
_cell.length_a   1.000
_cell.length_b   1.000
_cell.length_c   1.000
_cell.angle_alpha   90.00
_cell.angle_beta   90.00
_cell.angle_gamma   90.00
#
_symmetry.space_group_name_H-M   'P 1'
#
loop_
_entity.id
_entity.type
_entity.pdbx_description
1 polymer ?
#
loop_
_entity_poly.entity_id
_entity_poly.type
_entity_poly.pdbx_seq_one_letter_code
_entity_poly.pdbx_strand_id
1 'polypeptide(L)' 'MLFGVTNAPAVFMDYMNRIFRPFLDKFVVGFIDDILLYSGTLEEHGEHLRLVLEILKAK' A
#
# COMPACT_ATOMS: atom_id res chain seq x y z
N MET A 1 -2.16 6.52 13.24
CA MET A 1 -1.05 5.64 13.69
C MET A 1 0.04 6.53 14.28
N LEU A 2 0.69 6.12 15.38
CA LEU A 2 1.85 6.86 15.90
C LEU A 2 3.08 6.43 15.09
N PHE A 3 3.68 7.36 14.33
CA PHE A 3 4.93 7.12 13.62
C PHE A 3 6.09 7.04 14.62
N GLY A 4 6.99 6.06 14.46
CA GLY A 4 8.23 5.97 15.25
C GLY A 4 8.16 5.22 16.59
N VAL A 5 7.13 4.41 16.84
CA VAL A 5 7.10 3.47 17.99
C VAL A 5 7.66 2.10 17.57
N THR A 6 8.35 1.40 18.47
CA THR A 6 9.09 0.15 18.16
C THR A 6 8.24 -0.97 17.54
N ASN A 7 6.93 -0.98 17.79
CA ASN A 7 5.97 -1.94 17.22
C ASN A 7 5.11 -1.38 16.07
N ALA A 8 5.25 -0.10 15.69
CA ALA A 8 4.49 0.48 14.57
C ALA A 8 4.76 -0.23 13.25
N PRO A 9 6.01 -0.61 12.89
CA PRO A 9 6.30 -1.35 11.67
C PRO A 9 5.49 -2.65 11.54
N ALA A 10 5.43 -3.45 12.61
CA ALA A 10 4.74 -4.74 12.59
C ALA A 10 3.22 -4.59 12.43
N VAL A 11 2.63 -3.61 13.12
CA VAL A 11 1.20 -3.32 13.02
C VAL A 11 0.86 -2.71 11.66
N PHE A 12 1.72 -1.85 11.12
CA PHE A 12 1.51 -1.24 9.80
C PHE A 12 1.60 -2.30 8.72
N MET A 13 2.62 -3.17 8.77
CA MET A 13 2.75 -4.29 7.84
C MET A 13 1.54 -5.23 7.87
N ASP A 14 1.00 -5.61 9.03
CA ASP A 14 -0.23 -6.43 9.09
C ASP A 14 -1.44 -5.70 8.47
N TYR A 15 -1.60 -4.41 8.78
CA TYR A 15 -2.71 -3.61 8.27
C TYR A 15 -2.64 -3.46 6.74
N MET A 16 -1.44 -3.16 6.23
CA MET A 16 -1.13 -3.07 4.81
C MET A 16 -1.35 -4.41 4.10
N ASN A 17 -0.90 -5.52 4.70
CA ASN A 17 -1.12 -6.85 4.14
C ASN A 17 -2.60 -7.21 4.05
N ARG A 18 -3.43 -6.75 4.99
CA ARG A 18 -4.88 -7.01 4.99
C ARG A 18 -5.65 -6.14 4.00
N ILE A 19 -5.33 -4.85 3.92
CA ILE A 19 -6.01 -3.90 3.03
C ILE A 19 -5.62 -4.16 1.58
N PHE A 20 -4.33 -4.34 1.31
CA PHE A 20 -3.81 -4.49 -0.04
C PHE A 20 -3.72 -5.92 -0.51
N ARG A 21 -4.18 -6.91 0.29
CA ARG A 21 -4.17 -8.34 -0.07
C ARG A 21 -4.57 -8.67 -1.52
N PRO A 22 -5.59 -8.02 -2.13
CA PRO A 22 -5.97 -8.31 -3.52
C PRO A 22 -4.97 -7.80 -4.57
N PHE A 23 -4.08 -6.88 -4.19
CA PHE A 23 -3.16 -6.11 -5.03
C PHE A 23 -1.67 -6.36 -4.71
N LEU A 24 -1.38 -6.97 -3.56
CA LEU A 24 -0.07 -7.48 -3.20
C LEU A 24 0.41 -8.48 -4.26
N ASP A 25 1.69 -8.40 -4.59
CA ASP A 25 2.36 -9.19 -5.64
C ASP A 25 1.82 -8.98 -7.07
N LYS A 26 0.89 -8.03 -7.28
CA LYS A 26 0.40 -7.64 -8.62
C LYS A 26 0.92 -6.30 -9.08
N PHE A 27 0.74 -5.27 -8.27
CA PHE A 27 1.24 -3.91 -8.54
C PHE A 27 1.56 -3.12 -7.26
N VAL A 28 1.33 -3.69 -6.07
CA VAL A 28 1.60 -3.07 -4.77
C VAL A 28 2.62 -3.90 -3.99
N VAL A 29 3.62 -3.23 -3.41
CA VAL A 29 4.53 -3.80 -2.42
C VAL A 29 4.48 -2.90 -1.18
N GLY A 30 4.12 -3.47 -0.03
CA GLY A 30 4.20 -2.77 1.24
C GLY A 30 5.63 -2.79 1.79
N PHE A 31 6.21 -1.63 2.05
CA PHE A 31 7.41 -1.45 2.86
C PHE A 31 7.02 -0.82 4.20
N ILE A 32 7.92 -0.86 5.19
CA ILE A 32 7.62 -0.53 6.59
C ILE A 32 6.74 0.70 6.77
N ASP A 33 7.10 1.83 6.15
CA ASP A 33 6.32 3.08 6.23
C ASP A 33 5.82 3.54 4.85
N ASP A 34 6.17 2.82 3.78
CA ASP A 34 5.98 3.24 2.39
C ASP A 34 5.20 2.21 1.56
N ILE A 35 4.41 2.69 0.60
CA ILE A 35 3.70 1.85 -0.37
C ILE A 35 4.39 2.02 -1.72
N LEU A 36 4.99 0.94 -2.21
CA LEU A 36 5.60 0.90 -3.54
C LEU A 36 4.56 0.45 -4.55
N LEU A 37 4.40 1.22 -5.63
CA LEU A 37 3.53 0.91 -6.75
C LEU A 37 4.38 0.69 -8.00
N TYR A 38 4.25 -0.46 -8.63
CA TYR A 38 4.94 -0.77 -9.89
C TYR A 38 3.94 -0.97 -11.01
N SER A 39 4.29 -0.53 -12.22
CA SER A 39 3.42 -0.58 -13.40
C SER A 39 4.28 -0.61 -14.66
N GLY A 40 3.75 -1.21 -15.74
CA GLY A 40 4.49 -1.34 -17.01
C GLY A 40 4.46 -0.06 -17.85
N THR A 41 3.39 0.73 -17.71
CA THR A 41 3.17 2.00 -18.43
C THR A 41 2.69 3.10 -17.49
N LEU A 42 2.73 4.35 -17.96
CA LEU A 42 2.37 5.52 -17.15
C LEU A 42 0.84 5.63 -16.99
N GLU A 43 0.09 5.21 -18.01
CA GLU A 43 -1.36 5.10 -18.01
C GLU A 43 -1.83 4.06 -16.97
N GLU A 44 -1.26 2.86 -16.98
CA GLU A 44 -1.53 1.83 -15.97
C GLU A 44 -1.16 2.32 -14.57
N HIS A 45 -0.06 3.06 -14.43
CA HIS A 45 0.36 3.61 -13.15
C HIS A 45 -0.68 4.59 -12.59
N GLY A 46 -1.28 5.42 -13.44
CA GLY A 46 -2.37 6.33 -13.05
C GLY A 46 -3.58 5.57 -12.49
N GLU A 47 -3.98 4.49 -13.15
CA GLU A 47 -5.10 3.64 -12.69
C GLU A 47 -4.78 2.91 -11.39
N HIS A 48 -3.58 2.31 -11.26
CA HIS A 48 -3.14 1.67 -10.03
C HIS A 48 -3.08 2.64 -8.86
N LEU A 49 -2.54 3.84 -9.09
CA LEU A 49 -2.48 4.90 -8.07
C LEU A 49 -3.89 5.31 -7.64
N ARG A 50 -4.81 5.49 -8.59
CA ARG A 50 -6.21 5.83 -8.28
C ARG A 50 -6.86 4.76 -7.40
N LEU A 51 -6.69 3.49 -7.74
CA LEU A 51 -7.24 2.38 -6.94
C LEU A 51 -6.68 2.38 -5.51
N VAL A 52 -5.37 2.54 -5.36
CA VAL A 52 -4.73 2.59 -4.03
C VAL A 52 -5.22 3.78 -3.21
N LEU A 53 -5.31 4.97 -3.82
CA LEU A 53 -5.80 6.16 -3.13
C LEU A 53 -7.27 6.04 -2.70
N GLU A 54 -8.13 5.45 -3.53
CA GLU A 54 -9.53 5.20 -3.18
C GLU A 54 -9.66 4.21 -2.01
N ILE A 55 -8.83 3.17 -1.97
CA ILE A 55 -8.79 2.21 -0.86
C ILE A 55 -8.32 2.88 0.43
N LEU A 56 -7.27 3.69 0.36
CA LEU A 56 -6.75 4.44 1.51
C LEU A 56 -7.74 5.48 2.03
N LYS A 57 -8.57 6.06 1.15
CA LYS A 57 -9.61 7.02 1.53
C LYS A 57 -10.81 6.35 2.20
N ALA A 58 -11.13 5.11 1.82
CA ALA A 58 -12.24 4.35 2.36
C ALA A 58 -11.95 3.64 3.70
N LYS A 59 -10.70 3.73 4.20
CA LYS A 59 -10.22 3.05 5.41
C LYS A 59 -9.63 4.01 6.41
#